data_AF-A0A4Q3VHY4-F1
#
_entry.id   AF-A0A4Q3VHY4-F1
#
_cell.length_a   1.000
_cell.length_b   1.000
_cell.length_c   1.000
_cell.angle_alpha   90.00
_cell.angle_beta   90.00
_cell.angle_gamma   90.00
#
_symmetry.space_group_name_H-M   'P 1'
#
loop_
_entity.id
_entity.type
_entity.pdbx_description
1 polymer ?
#
loop_
_entity_poly.entity_id
_entity_poly.type
_entity_poly.pdbx_seq_one_letter_code
_entity_poly.pdbx_strand_id
1 'polypeptide(L)'
;DWIHLDGKVHDQGRIDFLQRHLQEFQRASDDGVACKGYFQWSFMDNFEWYEGYKHRFGLVHVDYETQKRTPKDSAYWYRDVMAANGV
;
A
#
# COMPACT_ATOMS: atom_id res chain seq x y z
N ASP A 1 -0.83 -7.21 9.75
CA ASP A 1 -0.04 -6.01 10.08
C ASP A 1 -0.16 -5.72 11.57
N TRP A 2 0.98 -5.50 12.22
CA TRP A 2 1.08 -5.10 13.62
C TRP A 2 2.32 -4.21 13.78
N ILE A 3 2.37 -3.46 14.87
CA ILE A 3 3.54 -2.64 15.22
C ILE A 3 4.61 -3.54 15.84
N HIS A 4 5.81 -3.52 15.27
CA HIS A 4 6.98 -4.23 15.78
C HIS A 4 7.64 -3.47 16.94
N LEU A 5 8.63 -4.09 17.61
CA LEU A 5 9.31 -3.49 18.78
C LEU A 5 10.03 -2.16 18.46
N ASP A 6 10.35 -1.91 17.20
CA ASP A 6 10.95 -0.66 16.73
C ASP A 6 9.91 0.44 16.43
N GLY A 7 8.62 0.18 16.66
CA GLY A 7 7.52 1.10 16.42
C GLY A 7 7.06 1.17 14.96
N LYS A 8 7.54 0.29 14.08
CA LYS A 8 7.19 0.27 12.64
C LYS A 8 6.30 -0.90 12.28
N VAL A 9 5.79 -0.90 11.05
CA VAL A 9 5.00 -1.99 10.48
C VAL A 9 5.71 -2.50 9.24
N HIS A 10 6.28 -3.70 9.33
CA HIS A 10 7.02 -4.34 8.24
C HIS A 10 6.08 -5.21 7.40
N ASP A 11 5.65 -4.68 6.25
CA ASP A 11 4.63 -5.25 5.39
C ASP A 11 5.18 -5.62 4.00
N GLN A 12 6.30 -6.34 3.97
CA GLN A 12 7.00 -6.70 2.73
C GLN A 12 6.11 -7.40 1.69
N GLY A 13 5.12 -8.18 2.12
CA GLY A 13 4.14 -8.79 1.23
C GLY A 13 3.31 -7.79 0.44
N ARG A 14 3.02 -6.61 1.01
CA ARG A 14 2.33 -5.51 0.32
C ARG A 14 3.26 -4.86 -0.72
N ILE A 15 4.54 -4.68 -0.39
CA ILE A 15 5.53 -4.17 -1.35
C ILE A 15 5.66 -5.12 -2.55
N ASP A 16 5.85 -6.42 -2.31
CA ASP A 16 5.95 -7.43 -3.37
C ASP A 16 4.68 -7.47 -4.24
N PHE A 17 3.50 -7.42 -3.61
CA PHE A 17 2.22 -7.33 -4.31
C PHE A 17 2.16 -6.09 -5.23
N LEU A 18 2.46 -4.90 -4.71
CA LEU A 18 2.38 -3.66 -5.47
C LEU A 18 3.40 -3.61 -6.61
N GLN A 19 4.64 -4.03 -6.34
CA GLN A 19 5.70 -4.10 -7.34
C GLN A 19 5.27 -4.93 -8.55
N ARG A 20 4.75 -6.15 -8.31
CA ARG A 20 4.31 -7.04 -9.40
C ARG A 20 3.16 -6.42 -10.21
N HIS A 21 2.19 -5.80 -9.55
CA HIS A 21 1.05 -5.21 -10.26
C HIS A 21 1.42 -3.93 -11.02
N LEU A 22 2.34 -3.12 -10.50
CA LEU A 22 2.85 -1.95 -11.21
C LEU A 22 3.68 -2.34 -12.43
N GLN A 23 4.44 -3.44 -12.37
CA GLN A 23 5.14 -4.00 -13.52
C GLN A 23 4.17 -4.44 -14.62
N GLU A 24 3.10 -5.15 -14.29
CA GLU A 24 2.08 -5.53 -15.28
C GLU A 24 1.28 -4.31 -15.79
N PHE A 25 1.05 -3.30 -14.94
CA PHE A 25 0.45 -2.03 -15.37
C PHE A 25 1.32 -1.30 -16.40
N GLN A 26 2.64 -1.25 -16.16
CA GLN A 26 3.61 -0.69 -17.10
C GLN A 26 3.60 -1.48 -18.41
N ARG A 27 3.66 -2.81 -18.34
CA ARG A 27 3.60 -3.67 -19.51
C ARG A 27 2.33 -3.43 -20.35
N ALA A 28 1.16 -3.32 -19.72
CA ALA A 28 -0.07 -3.00 -20.42
C ALA A 28 0.00 -1.63 -21.12
N SER A 29 0.63 -0.64 -20.48
CA SER A 29 0.90 0.67 -21.08
C SER A 29 1.82 0.56 -22.29
N ASP A 30 2.90 -0.23 -22.20
CA ASP A 30 3.86 -0.46 -23.28
C ASP A 30 3.23 -1.20 -24.47
N ASP A 31 2.27 -2.09 -24.21
CA ASP A 31 1.46 -2.79 -25.22
C ASP A 31 0.36 -1.89 -25.85
N GLY A 32 0.31 -0.60 -25.49
CA GLY A 32 -0.53 0.41 -26.11
C GLY A 32 -1.88 0.67 -25.43
N VAL A 33 -2.13 0.09 -24.25
CA VAL A 33 -3.32 0.41 -23.45
C VAL A 33 -3.19 1.82 -22.87
N ALA A 34 -4.27 2.61 -22.92
CA ALA A 34 -4.31 3.97 -22.40
C ALA A 34 -4.38 4.03 -20.85
N CYS A 35 -3.30 3.62 -20.19
CA CYS A 35 -3.11 3.64 -18.74
C CYS A 35 -2.74 5.06 -18.26
N LYS A 36 -3.63 5.74 -17.52
CA LYS A 36 -3.44 7.15 -17.09
C LYS A 36 -3.04 7.33 -15.62
N GLY A 37 -3.14 6.30 -14.80
CA GLY A 37 -2.81 6.37 -13.39
C GLY A 37 -3.16 5.09 -12.64
N TYR A 38 -2.54 4.93 -11.49
CA TYR A 38 -2.73 3.79 -10.60
C TYR A 38 -3.10 4.29 -9.20
N PHE A 39 -4.18 3.76 -8.64
CA PHE A 39 -4.63 4.12 -7.29
C PHE A 39 -4.58 2.88 -6.40
N GLN A 40 -3.69 2.91 -5.41
CA GLN A 40 -3.59 1.85 -4.41
C GLN A 40 -4.77 1.91 -3.43
N TRP A 41 -5.48 0.80 -3.28
CA TRP A 41 -6.42 0.60 -2.18
C TRP A 41 -5.67 0.02 -0.96
N SER A 42 -5.46 0.76 0.12
CA SER A 42 -5.99 2.08 0.46
C SER A 42 -4.90 3.00 1.01
N PHE A 43 -5.22 4.27 1.24
CA PHE A 43 -4.31 5.17 1.92
C PHE A 43 -4.04 4.73 3.37
N MET A 44 -5.10 4.40 4.12
CA MET A 44 -5.01 3.95 5.51
C MET A 44 -5.93 2.76 5.77
N ASP A 45 -5.58 1.96 6.79
CA ASP A 45 -6.44 0.89 7.28
C ASP A 45 -7.82 1.46 7.66
N ASN A 46 -8.89 0.75 7.29
CA ASN A 46 -10.26 1.23 7.42
C ASN A 46 -11.24 0.08 7.72
N PHE A 47 -12.52 0.41 7.83
CA PHE A 47 -13.60 -0.56 8.00
C PHE A 47 -13.92 -1.22 6.66
N GLU A 48 -13.59 -2.50 6.52
CA GLU A 48 -13.79 -3.30 5.30
C GLU A 48 -15.15 -4.01 5.34
N TRP A 49 -16.23 -3.24 5.30
CA TRP A 49 -17.60 -3.72 5.12
C TRP A 49 -17.96 -4.88 6.07
N TYR A 50 -18.34 -6.04 5.52
CA TYR A 50 -18.73 -7.21 6.29
C TYR A 50 -17.57 -7.80 7.12
N GLU A 51 -16.32 -7.60 6.70
CA GLU A 51 -15.14 -8.09 7.43
C GLU A 51 -14.74 -7.16 8.57
N GLY A 52 -15.37 -5.99 8.69
CA GLY A 52 -15.06 -4.98 9.68
C GLY A 52 -13.58 -4.60 9.64
N TYR A 53 -12.90 -4.67 10.78
CA TYR A 53 -11.50 -4.23 10.93
C TYR A 53 -10.46 -5.35 10.84
N LYS A 54 -10.88 -6.55 10.44
CA LYS A 54 -10.03 -7.75 10.38
C LYS A 54 -8.93 -7.63 9.32
N HIS A 55 -9.26 -7.09 8.16
CA HIS A 55 -8.32 -6.89 7.07
C HIS A 55 -7.77 -5.47 7.08
N ARG A 56 -6.50 -5.35 6.71
CA ARG A 56 -5.73 -4.10 6.73
C ARG A 56 -5.12 -3.91 5.35
N PHE A 57 -5.62 -2.93 4.59
CA PHE A 57 -5.19 -2.66 3.22
C PHE A 57 -4.32 -1.41 3.08
N GLY A 58 -4.27 -0.58 4.12
CA GLY A 58 -3.68 0.74 4.05
C GLY A 58 -2.16 0.71 3.86
N LEU A 59 -1.63 1.75 3.21
CA LEU A 59 -0.22 2.11 3.34
C LEU A 59 0.09 2.68 4.75
N VAL A 60 -0.93 3.19 5.43
CA VAL A 60 -0.84 3.70 6.81
C VAL A 60 -1.59 2.76 7.76
N HIS A 61 -0.88 2.24 8.76
CA HIS A 61 -1.49 1.48 9.84
C HIS A 61 -2.30 2.41 10.75
N VAL A 62 -3.51 1.97 11.12
CA VAL A 62 -4.36 2.66 12.09
C VAL A 62 -4.54 1.77 13.31
N ASP A 63 -4.11 2.28 14.46
CA ASP A 63 -4.53 1.73 15.75
C ASP A 63 -5.98 2.16 16.00
N TYR A 64 -6.91 1.21 16.04
CA TYR A 64 -8.35 1.53 16.09
C TYR A 64 -8.82 1.99 17.46
N GLU A 65 -8.09 1.67 18.54
CA GLU A 65 -8.47 2.12 19.89
C GLU A 65 -8.02 3.56 20.12
N THR A 66 -6.80 3.89 19.71
CA THR A 66 -6.18 5.20 19.96
C THR A 66 -6.26 6.16 18.78
N GLN A 67 -6.66 5.67 17.60
CA GLN A 67 -6.64 6.40 16.31
C GLN A 67 -5.25 6.83 15.85
N LYS A 68 -4.18 6.32 16.48
CA LYS A 68 -2.80 6.62 16.08
C LYS A 68 -2.52 6.05 14.69
N ARG A 69 -1.90 6.88 13.85
CA ARG A 69 -1.54 6.55 12.46
C ARG A 69 -0.03 6.36 12.35
N THR A 70 0.38 5.23 11.78
CA THR A 70 1.80 4.88 11.60
C THR A 70 2.02 4.48 10.15
N PRO A 71 2.78 5.24 9.34
CA PRO A 71 3.15 4.82 7.99
C PRO A 71 3.87 3.47 8.03
N LYS A 72 3.46 2.54 7.16
CA LYS A 72 4.10 1.23 7.02
C LYS A 72 5.32 1.33 6.10
N ASP A 73 6.13 0.29 6.03
CA ASP A 73 7.27 0.26 5.09
C ASP A 73 6.79 0.45 3.64
N SER A 74 5.64 -0.12 3.28
CA SER A 74 5.04 0.09 1.96
C SER A 74 4.69 1.55 1.65
N ALA A 75 4.41 2.39 2.66
CA ALA A 75 4.15 3.82 2.42
C ALA A 75 5.42 4.54 1.95
N TYR A 76 6.56 4.26 2.59
CA TYR A 76 7.83 4.85 2.22
C TYR A 76 8.29 4.32 0.85
N TRP A 77 8.14 3.02 0.61
CA TRP A 77 8.41 2.43 -0.70
C TRP A 77 7.54 3.06 -1.80
N TYR A 78 6.22 3.20 -1.57
CA TYR A 78 5.30 3.77 -2.56
C TYR A 78 5.58 5.26 -2.82
N ARG A 79 6.01 6.02 -1.79
CA ARG A 79 6.52 7.39 -1.95
C ARG A 79 7.69 7.43 -2.94
N ASP A 80 8.64 6.51 -2.79
CA ASP A 80 9.85 6.49 -3.62
C ASP A 80 9.53 6.08 -5.05
N VAL A 81 8.61 5.13 -5.26
CA VAL A 81 8.07 4.77 -6.58
C VAL A 81 7.40 5.96 -7.27
N MET A 82 6.57 6.71 -6.55
CA MET A 82 5.93 7.92 -7.09
C MET A 82 6.96 8.98 -7.46
N ALA A 83 8.00 9.18 -6.65
CA ALA A 83 9.07 10.14 -6.91
C ALA A 83 9.94 9.74 -8.11
N ALA A 84 10.19 8.44 -8.27
CA ALA A 84 10.92 7.88 -9.42
C ALA A 84 10.05 7.77 -10.68
N ASN A 85 8.72 7.88 -10.55
CA ASN A 85 7.74 7.59 -11.59
C ASN A 85 7.92 6.19 -12.20
N GLY A 86 8.17 5.20 -11.35
CA GLY A 86 8.45 3.82 -11.77
C GLY A 86 8.90 2.93 -10.62
N VAL A 87 8.89 1.63 -10.88
CA VAL A 87 9.42 0.59 -9.99
C VAL A 87 10.72 0.04 -10.56
#